data_AF-A0A2N5J440-F1
#
_entry.id   AF-A0A2N5J440-F1
#
_cell.length_a   1.000
_cell.length_b   1.000
_cell.length_c   1.000
_cell.angle_alpha   90.00
_cell.angle_beta   90.00
_cell.angle_gamma   90.00
#
_symmetry.space_group_name_H-M   'P 1'
#
loop_
_entity.id
_entity.type
_entity.pdbx_description
1 polymer ?
#
loop_
_entity_poly.entity_id
_entity_poly.type
_entity_poly.pdbx_seq_one_letter_code
_entity_poly.pdbx_strand_id
1 'polypeptide(L)' 'MALHETHRYDDIIDLPHHVSRRHPPMSRHKRAAQFMPFAALTGYEQVIEETARRVEETVAARDSQFDRDFGA' A
#
# COMPACT_ATOMS: atom_id res chain seq x y z
N MET A 1 -18.68 20.98 14.89
CA MET A 1 -17.97 20.89 16.18
C MET A 1 -17.01 22.06 16.26
N ALA A 2 -17.05 22.84 17.33
CA ALA A 2 -16.10 23.93 17.55
C ALA A 2 -14.86 23.38 18.27
N LEU A 3 -13.69 23.52 17.65
CA LEU A 3 -12.41 23.22 18.29
C LEU A 3 -12.12 24.35 19.28
N HIS A 4 -11.93 24.00 20.55
CA HIS A 4 -11.53 24.96 21.59
C HIS A 4 -10.00 24.99 21.67
N GLU A 5 -9.44 26.19 21.64
CA GLU A 5 -8.01 26.40 21.79
C GLU A 5 -7.59 26.17 23.24
N THR A 6 -6.51 25.41 23.46
CA THR A 6 -6.00 25.08 24.80
C THR A 6 -4.50 25.32 24.87
N HIS A 7 -4.06 26.08 25.87
CA HIS A 7 -2.65 26.44 26.10
C HIS A 7 -1.90 25.50 27.06
N ARG A 8 -2.39 24.26 27.22
CA ARG A 8 -1.95 23.33 28.28
C ARG A 8 -0.49 22.87 28.14
N TYR A 9 0.10 23.02 26.96
CA TYR A 9 1.42 22.48 26.61
C TYR A 9 2.33 23.52 25.94
N ASP A 10 2.02 24.81 26.09
CA ASP A 10 2.78 25.90 25.47
C ASP A 10 4.21 25.98 26.05
N ASP A 11 4.41 25.47 27.26
CA ASP A 11 5.70 25.40 27.94
C ASP A 11 6.67 24.36 27.35
N ILE A 12 6.18 23.44 26.52
CA ILE A 12 7.01 22.37 25.91
C ILE A 12 7.24 22.53 24.40
N ILE A 13 6.64 23.52 23.74
CA ILE A 13 6.69 23.66 22.27
C ILE A 13 8.10 23.99 21.75
N ASP A 14 8.87 24.78 22.51
CA ASP A 14 10.22 25.23 22.16
C ASP A 14 11.32 24.39 22.81
N LEU A 15 10.97 23.31 23.54
CA LEU A 15 11.95 22.45 24.17
C LEU A 15 12.71 21.62 23.11
N PRO A 16 14.03 21.40 23.30
CA PRO A 16 14.79 20.56 22.40
C PRO A 16 14.22 19.15 22.37
N HIS A 17 14.15 18.56 21.17
CA HIS A 17 13.71 17.18 21.03
C HIS A 17 14.67 16.24 21.76
N HIS A 18 14.13 15.38 22.63
CA HIS A 18 14.92 14.37 23.31
C HIS A 18 15.52 13.37 22.31
N VAL A 19 16.84 13.24 22.32
CA VAL A 19 17.56 12.19 21.58
C VAL A 19 18.21 11.24 22.57
N SER A 20 17.86 9.97 22.47
CA SER A 20 18.43 8.93 23.33
C SER A 20 19.94 8.86 23.17
N ARG A 21 20.65 8.84 24.31
CA ARG A 21 22.13 8.72 24.36
C ARG A 21 22.63 7.29 24.16
N ARG A 22 21.77 6.29 24.44
CA ARG A 22 22.11 4.86 24.42
C ARG A 22 21.71 4.18 23.11
N HIS A 23 20.49 4.46 22.65
CA HIS A 23 19.93 3.88 21.44
C HIS A 23 19.96 4.92 20.32
N PRO A 24 20.78 4.70 19.27
CA PRO A 24 20.82 5.61 18.14
C PRO A 24 19.49 5.60 17.38
N PRO A 25 19.07 6.75 16.82
CA PRO A 25 17.85 6.82 16.03
C PRO A 25 17.95 5.96 14.77
N MET A 26 16.85 5.32 14.40
CA MET A 26 16.77 4.52 13.17
C MET A 26 16.96 5.43 11.93
N SER A 27 17.76 5.01 10.95
CA SER A 27 17.95 5.77 9.70
C SER A 27 16.65 5.92 8.92
N ARG A 28 16.53 6.98 8.11
CA ARG A 28 15.33 7.23 7.27
C ARG A 28 14.96 6.03 6.39
N HIS A 29 15.96 5.38 5.80
CA HIS A 29 15.77 4.19 4.96
C HIS A 29 15.20 3.00 5.75
N LYS A 30 15.76 2.70 6.93
CA LYS A 30 15.23 1.64 7.80
C LYS A 30 13.82 1.95 8.31
N ARG A 31 13.50 3.24 8.57
CA ARG A 31 12.13 3.65 8.90
C ARG A 31 11.17 3.42 7.73
N ALA A 32 11.57 3.75 6.50
CA ALA A 32 10.75 3.52 5.31
C ALA A 32 10.44 2.03 5.10
N ALA A 33 11.41 1.14 5.37
CA ALA A 33 11.22 -0.30 5.24
C ALA A 33 10.10 -0.87 6.13
N GLN A 34 9.77 -0.22 7.25
CA GLN A 34 8.63 -0.64 8.10
C GLN A 34 7.28 -0.50 7.37
N PHE A 35 7.20 0.40 6.40
CA PHE A 35 6.01 0.67 5.58
C PHE A 35 6.07 -0.04 4.22
N MET A 36 6.83 -1.13 4.11
CA MET A 36 6.94 -1.93 2.88
C MET A 36 6.27 -3.33 3.02
N PRO A 37 4.96 -3.43 3.34
CA PRO A 37 4.29 -4.72 3.58
C PRO A 37 4.28 -5.65 2.36
N PHE A 38 4.42 -5.09 1.16
CA PHE A 38 4.37 -5.83 -0.10
C PHE A 38 5.72 -5.94 -0.81
N ALA A 39 6.83 -5.58 -0.16
CA ALA A 39 8.15 -5.73 -0.79
C ALA A 39 8.44 -7.16 -1.24
N ALA A 40 7.92 -8.15 -0.53
CA ALA A 40 8.05 -9.57 -0.88
C ALA A 40 7.30 -9.97 -2.16
N LEU A 41 6.37 -9.14 -2.64
CA LEU A 41 5.63 -9.37 -3.88
C LEU A 41 6.41 -8.93 -5.13
N THR A 42 7.55 -8.26 -4.97
CA THR A 42 8.44 -7.94 -6.09
C THR A 42 8.87 -9.23 -6.78
N GLY A 43 8.62 -9.37 -8.08
CA GLY A 43 8.89 -10.60 -8.85
C GLY A 43 7.66 -11.46 -9.14
N TYR A 44 6.49 -11.12 -8.60
CA TYR A 44 5.21 -11.81 -8.91
C TYR A 44 4.50 -11.25 -10.15
N GLU A 45 5.09 -10.27 -10.85
CA GLU A 45 4.47 -9.61 -12.00
C GLU A 45 4.11 -10.60 -13.10
N GLN A 46 5.00 -11.55 -13.39
CA GLN A 46 4.78 -12.58 -14.42
C GLN A 46 3.59 -13.49 -14.09
N VAL A 47 3.40 -13.83 -12.81
CA VAL A 47 2.28 -14.69 -12.37
C VAL A 47 0.96 -13.93 -12.49
N ILE A 48 0.97 -12.64 -12.16
CA ILE A 48 -0.20 -11.76 -12.31
C ILE A 48 -0.59 -11.63 -13.79
N GLU A 49 0.38 -11.34 -14.66
CA GLU A 49 0.18 -11.21 -16.11
C GLU A 49 -0.32 -12.51 -16.74
N GLU A 50 0.28 -13.65 -16.39
CA GLU A 50 -0.16 -14.94 -16.90
C GLU A 50 -1.59 -15.26 -16.46
N THR A 51 -1.92 -14.99 -15.20
CA THR A 51 -3.27 -15.21 -14.67
C THR A 51 -4.29 -14.32 -15.38
N ALA A 52 -3.96 -13.05 -15.61
CA ALA A 52 -4.82 -12.10 -16.34
C ALA A 52 -5.12 -12.60 -17.76
N ARG A 53 -4.08 -13.00 -18.51
CA ARG A 53 -4.24 -13.55 -19.86
C ARG A 53 -5.16 -14.77 -19.90
N ARG A 54 -4.96 -15.74 -18.98
CA ARG A 54 -5.81 -16.93 -18.89
C ARG A 54 -7.27 -16.57 -18.63
N VAL A 55 -7.51 -15.59 -17.75
CA VAL A 55 -8.87 -15.10 -17.47
C VAL A 55 -9.48 -14.46 -18.70
N GLU A 56 -8.76 -13.58 -19.39
CA GLU A 56 -9.22 -12.96 -20.64
C GLU A 56 -9.59 -13.99 -21.71
N GLU A 57 -8.74 -15.00 -21.93
CA GLU A 57 -9.01 -16.11 -22.85
C GLU A 57 -10.29 -16.86 -22.47
N THR A 58 -10.49 -17.14 -21.18
CA THR A 58 -11.71 -17.84 -20.71
C THR A 58 -12.97 -16.99 -20.88
N VAL A 59 -12.88 -15.67 -20.68
CA VAL A 59 -14.02 -14.76 -20.87
C VAL A 59 -14.37 -14.67 -22.35
N ALA A 60 -13.38 -14.45 -23.23
CA ALA A 60 -13.61 -14.40 -24.67
C ALA A 60 -14.19 -15.71 -25.23
N ALA A 61 -13.74 -16.87 -24.71
CA ALA A 61 -14.30 -18.16 -25.07
C ALA A 61 -15.78 -18.32 -24.63
N ARG A 62 -16.14 -17.78 -23.45
CA ARG A 62 -17.52 -17.80 -22.96
C ARG A 62 -18.42 -16.84 -23.74
N ASP A 63 -17.93 -15.65 -24.05
CA ASP A 63 -18.67 -14.65 -24.83
C ASP A 63 -18.93 -15.17 -26.25
N SER A 64 -17.90 -15.72 -26.91
CA SER A 64 -18.06 -16.37 -28.22
C SER A 64 -18.92 -17.62 -28.19
N GLN A 65 -19.02 -18.32 -27.06
CA GLN A 65 -19.99 -19.39 -26.89
C GLN A 65 -21.41 -18.83 -26.76
N PHE A 66 -21.61 -17.79 -25.96
CA PHE A 66 -22.89 -17.13 -25.80
C PHE A 66 -23.43 -16.56 -27.12
N ASP A 67 -22.57 -15.90 -27.90
CA ASP A 67 -22.92 -15.39 -29.23
C ASP A 67 -23.34 -16.51 -30.19
N ARG A 68 -22.72 -17.69 -30.10
CA ARG A 68 -23.12 -18.87 -30.90
C ARG A 68 -24.44 -19.47 -30.44
N ASP A 69 -24.70 -19.46 -29.13
CA ASP A 69 -25.89 -20.08 -28.55
C ASP A 69 -27.14 -19.18 -28.66
N PHE A 70 -26.97 -17.85 -28.67
CA PHE A 70 -28.08 -16.88 -28.61
C PHE A 70 -28.04 -15.76 -29.67
N GLY A 71 -27.01 -15.68 -30.50
CA GLY A 71 -26.92 -14.72 -31.61
C GLY A 71 -27.77 -15.15 -32.80
N ALA A 72 -28.75 -14.33 -33.19
CA ALA A 72 -29.56 -14.46 -34.40
C ALA A 72 -28.97 -13.67 -35.58
#